data_AF-A0A9Q0Q4J0-F1
#
_entry.id   AF-A0A9Q0Q4J0-F1
#
_cell.length_a   1.000
_cell.length_b   1.000
_cell.length_c   1.000
_cell.angle_alpha   90.00
_cell.angle_beta   90.00
_cell.angle_gamma   90.00
#
_symmetry.space_group_name_H-M   'P 1'
#
loop_
_entity.id
_entity.type
_entity.pdbx_description
1 polymer ?
#
loop_
_entity_poly.entity_id
_entity_poly.type
_entity_poly.pdbx_seq_one_letter_code
_entity_poly.pdbx_strand_id
1 'polypeptide(L)'
;MARDFIHEVLNIVFPLTTVISLLIIFPPYLVFKLLSYIKRSIFSEDVAGKVVLITGASSGIGEGLAYEYAKRGARLAIVARRKDRLQLVAAKARELGSPDVYVIRADIAKVNECQELVEKAVKHFGQLDHLVNNAGIVRVELFEDCRLSDSASVLDVNFWGAIYCTRFAISHLRKSKGKIAVNSSLAAWSPVPRTALYSASKAALVSFYEALRNECGSDIGITIVLLGLIESEMTAADAASRARLEPAPYQVSPAARVNKKMCRSNSEEHLPWRQVLDRAILGGCFVYGQVVVSRII
;
A
#
# COMPACT_ATOMS: atom_id res chain seq x y z
N MET A 1 -29.74 -38.94 26.22
CA MET A 1 -28.65 -39.73 26.85
C MET A 1 -27.53 -40.05 25.85
N ALA A 2 -27.74 -40.84 24.78
CA ALA A 2 -26.65 -41.15 23.83
C ALA A 2 -26.16 -39.93 23.00
N ARG A 3 -27.07 -39.03 22.59
CA ARG A 3 -26.69 -37.79 21.88
C ARG A 3 -25.92 -36.82 22.78
N ASP A 4 -26.33 -36.68 24.03
CA ASP A 4 -25.69 -35.76 24.99
C ASP A 4 -24.26 -36.19 25.32
N PHE A 5 -24.06 -37.51 25.48
CA PHE A 5 -22.73 -38.10 25.68
C PHE A 5 -21.80 -37.88 24.48
N ILE A 6 -22.31 -38.01 23.25
CA ILE A 6 -21.52 -37.76 22.03
C ILE A 6 -21.10 -36.28 21.97
N HIS A 7 -21.98 -35.34 22.28
CA HIS A 7 -21.65 -33.91 22.29
C HIS A 7 -20.62 -33.56 23.37
N GLU A 8 -20.72 -34.16 24.56
CA GLU A 8 -19.78 -33.95 25.65
C GLU A 8 -18.37 -34.47 25.31
N VAL A 9 -18.30 -35.67 24.73
CA VAL A 9 -17.03 -36.25 24.25
C VAL A 9 -16.44 -35.41 23.11
N LEU A 10 -17.24 -34.98 22.13
CA LEU A 10 -16.77 -34.12 21.04
C LEU A 10 -16.24 -32.78 21.57
N ASN A 11 -16.92 -32.16 22.53
CA ASN A 11 -16.50 -30.87 23.08
C ASN A 11 -15.19 -30.95 23.87
N ILE A 12 -14.79 -32.13 24.36
CA ILE A 12 -13.50 -32.34 25.04
C ILE A 12 -12.42 -32.69 24.02
N VAL A 13 -12.70 -33.64 23.13
CA VAL A 13 -11.71 -34.16 22.17
C VAL A 13 -11.35 -33.12 21.10
N PHE A 14 -12.33 -32.35 20.60
CA PHE A 14 -12.10 -31.42 19.49
C PHE A 14 -11.16 -30.25 19.87
N PRO A 15 -11.30 -29.58 21.04
CA PRO A 15 -10.33 -28.57 21.45
C PRO A 15 -8.94 -29.15 21.73
N LEU A 16 -8.84 -30.31 22.40
CA LEU A 16 -7.57 -30.96 22.71
C LEU A 16 -6.81 -31.32 21.42
N THR A 17 -7.49 -31.94 20.46
CA THR A 17 -6.91 -32.28 19.15
C THR A 17 -6.52 -31.03 18.37
N THR A 18 -7.32 -29.96 18.42
CA THR A 18 -7.00 -28.68 17.79
C THR A 18 -5.74 -28.06 18.39
N VAL A 19 -5.61 -28.00 19.72
CA VAL A 19 -4.43 -27.45 20.41
C VAL A 19 -3.18 -28.27 20.09
N ILE A 20 -3.27 -29.60 20.13
CA ILE A 20 -2.14 -30.49 19.80
C ILE A 20 -1.73 -30.31 18.33
N SER A 21 -2.70 -30.25 17.40
CA SER A 21 -2.41 -30.04 15.98
C SER A 21 -1.74 -28.68 15.72
N LEU A 22 -2.19 -27.62 16.39
CA LEU A 22 -1.56 -26.31 16.35
C LEU A 22 -0.11 -26.37 16.87
N LEU A 23 0.14 -27.03 18.00
CA LEU A 23 1.48 -27.15 18.56
C LEU A 23 2.44 -27.93 17.67
N ILE A 24 1.94 -28.89 16.88
CA ILE A 24 2.75 -29.69 15.95
C ILE A 24 2.96 -28.95 14.62
N ILE A 25 1.93 -28.31 14.06
CA ILE A 25 1.97 -27.67 12.74
C ILE A 25 2.62 -26.28 12.79
N PHE A 26 2.42 -25.55 13.89
CA PHE A 26 2.85 -24.16 14.00
C PHE A 26 4.38 -23.99 13.98
N PRO A 27 5.19 -24.76 14.73
CA PRO A 27 6.65 -24.65 14.68
C PRO A 27 7.26 -24.90 13.28
N PRO A 28 6.95 -26.00 12.55
CA PRO A 28 7.47 -26.20 11.20
C PRO A 28 6.92 -25.17 10.21
N TYR A 29 5.68 -24.68 10.39
CA TYR A 29 5.16 -23.55 9.60
C TYR A 29 5.97 -22.27 9.82
N LEU A 30 6.34 -21.95 11.06
CA LEU A 30 7.20 -20.81 11.37
C LEU A 30 8.59 -20.96 10.77
N VAL A 31 9.18 -22.16 10.83
CA VAL A 31 10.47 -22.45 10.20
C VAL A 31 10.38 -22.31 8.68
N PHE A 32 9.34 -22.87 8.05
CA PHE A 32 9.10 -22.69 6.61
C PHE A 32 8.94 -21.22 6.24
N LYS A 33 8.16 -20.45 7.02
CA LYS A 33 7.98 -19.01 6.83
C LYS A 33 9.30 -18.25 6.98
N LEU A 34 10.13 -18.62 7.95
CA LEU A 34 11.47 -18.05 8.18
C LEU A 34 12.42 -18.38 7.02
N LEU A 35 12.47 -19.63 6.56
CA LEU A 35 13.29 -20.03 5.40
C LEU A 35 12.83 -19.34 4.13
N SER A 36 11.52 -19.24 3.92
CA SER A 36 10.91 -18.48 2.82
C SER A 36 11.29 -16.99 2.88
N TYR A 37 11.30 -16.43 4.08
CA TYR A 37 11.72 -15.06 4.35
C TYR A 37 13.20 -14.85 4.03
N ILE A 38 14.08 -15.72 4.53
CA ILE A 38 15.52 -15.66 4.28
C ILE A 38 15.80 -15.77 2.78
N LYS A 39 15.19 -16.74 2.10
CA LYS A 39 15.34 -16.92 0.65
C LYS A 39 14.92 -15.65 -0.11
N ARG A 40 13.79 -15.03 0.23
CA ARG A 40 13.35 -13.80 -0.42
C ARG A 40 14.21 -12.59 -0.08
N SER A 41 14.67 -12.47 1.16
CA SER A 41 15.56 -11.38 1.56
C SER A 41 16.91 -11.44 0.84
N ILE A 42 17.36 -12.64 0.46
CA ILE A 42 18.59 -12.86 -0.29
C ILE A 42 18.37 -12.64 -1.79
N PHE A 43 17.22 -13.08 -2.34
CA PHE A 43 16.89 -12.95 -3.76
C PHE A 43 16.00 -11.74 -4.05
N SER A 44 16.53 -10.52 -3.86
CA SER A 44 15.88 -9.29 -4.35
C SER A 44 15.77 -9.33 -5.88
N GLU A 45 14.60 -8.94 -6.41
CA GLU A 45 14.43 -8.85 -7.86
C GLU A 45 15.28 -7.70 -8.40
N ASP A 46 16.02 -7.98 -9.47
CA ASP A 46 16.71 -6.95 -10.21
C ASP A 46 15.70 -6.09 -11.00
N VAL A 47 15.71 -4.79 -10.70
CA VAL A 47 14.84 -3.78 -11.33
C VAL A 47 15.60 -2.89 -12.31
N ALA A 48 16.90 -3.15 -12.52
CA ALA A 48 17.69 -2.43 -13.51
C ALA A 48 17.05 -2.55 -14.90
N GLY A 49 16.88 -1.41 -15.57
CA GLY A 49 16.24 -1.34 -16.90
C GLY A 49 14.72 -1.52 -16.93
N LYS A 50 14.09 -1.98 -15.83
CA LYS A 50 12.62 -2.07 -15.74
C LYS A 50 11.97 -0.70 -15.75
N VAL A 51 10.75 -0.64 -16.27
CA VAL A 51 9.91 0.56 -16.33
C VAL A 51 8.92 0.55 -15.19
N VAL A 52 9.01 1.55 -14.33
CA VAL A 52 8.20 1.70 -13.12
C VAL A 52 7.36 2.96 -13.22
N LEU A 53 6.04 2.80 -13.23
CA LEU A 53 5.06 3.90 -13.19
C LEU A 53 4.64 4.16 -11.75
N ILE A 54 4.93 5.35 -11.22
CA ILE A 54 4.66 5.73 -9.82
C ILE A 54 3.68 6.90 -9.77
N THR A 55 2.52 6.68 -9.16
CA THR A 55 1.54 7.75 -8.90
C THR A 55 1.81 8.45 -7.57
N GLY A 56 1.53 9.75 -7.49
CA GLY A 56 1.76 10.54 -6.28
C GLY A 56 3.25 10.72 -5.97
N ALA A 57 4.09 10.77 -6.99
CA ALA A 57 5.55 10.78 -6.86
C ALA A 57 6.15 12.16 -6.51
N SER A 58 5.33 13.22 -6.40
CA SER A 58 5.81 14.58 -6.15
C SER A 58 6.27 14.87 -4.72
N SER A 59 6.02 13.96 -3.78
CA SER A 59 6.29 14.17 -2.34
C SER A 59 6.18 12.88 -1.54
N GLY A 60 6.82 12.85 -0.37
CA GLY A 60 6.61 11.84 0.66
C GLY A 60 6.98 10.44 0.17
N ILE A 61 6.07 9.48 0.34
CA ILE A 61 6.32 8.07 0.03
C ILE A 61 6.63 7.87 -1.45
N GLY A 62 5.83 8.44 -2.35
CA GLY A 62 6.02 8.26 -3.79
C GLY A 62 7.35 8.82 -4.30
N GLU A 63 7.79 9.95 -3.72
CA GLU A 63 9.11 10.52 -3.99
C GLU A 63 10.23 9.60 -3.50
N GLY A 64 10.16 9.13 -2.25
CA GLY A 64 11.11 8.17 -1.69
C GLY A 64 11.17 6.88 -2.51
N LEU A 65 10.02 6.40 -2.99
CA LEU A 65 9.93 5.24 -3.87
C LEU A 65 10.65 5.49 -5.21
N ALA A 66 10.46 6.66 -5.82
CA ALA A 66 11.15 7.02 -7.05
C ALA A 66 12.68 7.01 -6.86
N TYR A 67 13.18 7.56 -5.75
CA TYR A 67 14.61 7.58 -5.46
C TYR A 67 15.22 6.19 -5.25
N GLU A 68 14.52 5.28 -4.58
CA GLU A 68 15.03 3.94 -4.37
C GLU A 68 14.97 3.06 -5.62
N TYR A 69 13.96 3.22 -6.48
CA TYR A 69 13.96 2.59 -7.80
C TYR A 69 15.08 3.16 -8.69
N ALA A 70 15.33 4.47 -8.61
CA ALA A 70 16.41 5.12 -9.33
C ALA A 70 17.80 4.58 -8.95
N LYS A 71 18.08 4.45 -7.64
CA LYS A 71 19.34 3.86 -7.13
C LYS A 71 19.63 2.45 -7.65
N ARG A 72 18.60 1.75 -8.12
CA ARG A 72 18.66 0.39 -8.65
C ARG A 72 18.63 0.34 -10.18
N GLY A 73 18.77 1.49 -10.84
CA GLY A 73 18.84 1.56 -12.30
C GLY A 73 17.51 1.37 -13.03
N ALA A 74 16.37 1.52 -12.35
CA ALA A 74 15.07 1.47 -13.00
C ALA A 74 14.80 2.74 -13.82
N ARG A 75 14.05 2.60 -14.92
CA ARG A 75 13.48 3.70 -15.70
C ARG A 75 12.13 4.08 -15.10
N LEU A 76 11.88 5.37 -14.92
CA LEU A 76 10.73 5.84 -14.13
C LEU A 76 9.76 6.66 -14.97
N ALA A 77 8.46 6.33 -14.89
CA ALA A 77 7.39 7.25 -15.22
C ALA A 77 6.80 7.79 -13.90
N ILE A 78 6.98 9.07 -13.61
CA ILE A 78 6.51 9.66 -12.36
C ILE A 78 5.32 10.59 -12.60
N VAL A 79 4.28 10.42 -11.78
CA VAL A 79 2.99 11.07 -11.97
C VAL A 79 2.52 11.81 -10.73
N ALA A 80 2.11 13.05 -10.90
CA ALA A 80 1.40 13.87 -9.91
C ALA A 80 0.81 15.12 -10.56
N ARG A 81 0.03 15.90 -9.79
CA ARG A 81 -0.56 17.17 -10.24
C ARG A 81 0.45 18.34 -10.27
N ARG A 82 1.39 18.35 -9.32
CA ARG A 82 2.43 19.39 -9.14
C ARG A 82 3.64 19.11 -10.03
N LYS A 83 3.62 19.65 -11.25
CA LYS A 83 4.66 19.38 -12.26
C LYS A 83 6.03 19.92 -11.84
N ASP A 84 6.07 21.08 -11.20
CA ASP A 84 7.27 21.70 -10.63
C ASP A 84 7.99 20.76 -9.66
N ARG A 85 7.26 20.16 -8.71
CA ARG A 85 7.81 19.19 -7.75
C ARG A 85 8.30 17.92 -8.44
N LEU A 86 7.54 17.40 -9.41
CA LEU A 86 7.98 16.23 -10.17
C LEU A 86 9.29 16.47 -10.93
N GLN A 87 9.53 17.67 -11.46
CA GLN A 87 10.78 17.96 -12.15
C GLN A 87 11.98 17.88 -11.20
N LEU A 88 11.82 18.36 -9.96
CA LEU A 88 12.85 18.22 -8.92
C LEU A 88 13.11 16.75 -8.58
N VAL A 89 12.04 15.97 -8.37
CA VAL A 89 12.15 14.51 -8.12
C VAL A 89 12.81 13.81 -9.30
N ALA A 90 12.49 14.18 -10.55
CA ALA A 90 13.10 13.60 -11.73
C ALA A 90 14.58 13.92 -11.86
N ALA A 91 14.98 15.17 -11.62
CA ALA A 91 16.39 15.56 -11.60
C ALA A 91 17.16 14.73 -10.57
N LYS A 92 16.62 14.63 -9.34
CA LYS A 92 17.26 13.86 -8.28
C LYS A 92 17.30 12.36 -8.56
N ALA A 93 16.25 11.79 -9.14
CA ALA A 93 16.22 10.39 -9.54
C ALA A 93 17.26 10.08 -10.63
N ARG A 94 17.49 10.97 -11.59
CA ARG A 94 18.56 10.79 -12.58
C ARG A 94 19.94 10.83 -11.93
N GLU A 95 20.19 11.78 -11.02
CA GLU A 95 21.44 11.84 -10.25
C GLU A 95 21.69 10.55 -9.44
N LEU A 96 20.63 9.93 -8.92
CA LEU A 96 20.73 8.70 -8.13
C LEU A 96 20.96 7.44 -8.96
N GLY A 97 20.92 7.51 -10.29
CA GLY A 97 21.24 6.39 -11.17
C GLY A 97 20.09 5.88 -12.05
N SER A 98 18.94 6.55 -12.08
CA SER A 98 17.89 6.19 -13.03
C SER A 98 18.34 6.51 -14.47
N PRO A 99 18.32 5.54 -15.41
CA PRO A 99 18.74 5.78 -16.79
C PRO A 99 17.84 6.76 -17.54
N ASP A 100 16.55 6.78 -17.20
CA ASP A 100 15.58 7.70 -17.80
C ASP A 100 14.39 7.91 -16.85
N VAL A 101 13.93 9.16 -16.78
CA VAL A 101 12.80 9.58 -15.94
C VAL A 101 11.85 10.45 -16.76
N TYR A 102 10.65 9.95 -16.97
CA TYR A 102 9.58 10.63 -17.69
C TYR A 102 8.56 11.25 -16.73
N VAL A 103 8.37 12.56 -16.83
CA VAL A 103 7.50 13.33 -15.94
C VAL A 103 6.13 13.52 -16.59
N ILE A 104 5.08 13.01 -15.95
CA ILE A 104 3.70 13.13 -16.43
C ILE A 104 2.89 13.92 -15.42
N ARG A 105 2.34 15.07 -15.84
CA ARG A 105 1.32 15.77 -15.07
C ARG A 105 -0.03 15.13 -15.37
N ALA A 106 -0.68 14.59 -14.35
CA ALA A 106 -2.04 14.05 -14.45
C ALA A 106 -2.77 14.14 -13.11
N ASP A 107 -4.09 14.29 -13.17
CA ASP A 107 -5.01 14.09 -12.06
C ASP A 107 -5.64 12.70 -12.14
N ILE A 108 -5.23 11.82 -11.24
CA ILE A 108 -5.68 10.42 -11.25
C ILE A 108 -7.15 10.24 -10.87
N ALA A 109 -7.82 11.27 -10.35
CA ALA A 109 -9.26 11.23 -10.12
C ALA A 109 -10.05 11.15 -11.44
N LYS A 110 -9.44 11.51 -12.57
CA LYS A 110 -10.10 11.54 -13.88
C LYS A 110 -9.68 10.35 -14.73
N VAL A 111 -10.67 9.54 -15.13
CA VAL A 111 -10.44 8.32 -15.93
C VAL A 111 -9.67 8.58 -17.23
N ASN A 112 -9.98 9.66 -17.95
CA ASN A 112 -9.30 9.99 -19.21
C ASN A 112 -7.82 10.33 -18.99
N GLU A 113 -7.49 11.09 -17.94
CA GLU A 113 -6.11 11.40 -17.61
C GLU A 113 -5.34 10.14 -17.15
N CYS A 114 -6.03 9.19 -16.48
CA CYS A 114 -5.49 7.86 -16.15
C CYS A 114 -5.21 6.97 -17.35
N GLN A 115 -6.02 7.04 -18.40
CA GLN A 115 -5.74 6.35 -19.65
C GLN A 115 -4.50 6.96 -20.31
N GLU A 116 -4.51 8.29 -20.49
CA GLU A 116 -3.44 9.00 -21.16
C GLU A 116 -2.09 8.84 -20.47
N LEU A 117 -2.03 8.84 -19.13
CA LEU A 117 -0.75 8.69 -18.42
C LEU A 117 -0.12 7.31 -18.65
N VAL A 118 -0.92 6.25 -18.72
CA VAL A 118 -0.42 4.89 -18.98
C VAL A 118 0.04 4.79 -20.43
N GLU A 119 -0.74 5.30 -21.38
CA GLU A 119 -0.38 5.32 -22.79
C GLU A 119 0.90 6.12 -23.04
N LYS A 120 1.04 7.29 -22.41
CA LYS A 120 2.26 8.12 -22.52
C LYS A 120 3.47 7.38 -21.95
N ALA A 121 3.35 6.72 -20.80
CA ALA A 121 4.43 5.93 -20.21
C ALA A 121 4.86 4.76 -21.12
N VAL A 122 3.88 3.98 -21.61
CA VAL A 122 4.15 2.85 -22.52
C VAL A 122 4.72 3.32 -23.85
N LYS A 123 4.21 4.43 -24.42
CA LYS A 123 4.72 5.01 -25.67
C LYS A 123 6.17 5.47 -25.52
N HIS A 124 6.52 6.05 -24.38
CA HIS A 124 7.88 6.55 -24.11
C HIS A 124 8.88 5.40 -23.91
N PHE A 125 8.52 4.37 -23.14
CA PHE A 125 9.46 3.31 -22.77
C PHE A 125 9.34 2.00 -23.57
N GLY A 126 8.26 1.82 -24.33
CA GLY A 126 7.92 0.60 -25.07
C GLY A 126 7.34 -0.54 -24.21
N GLN A 127 7.40 -0.42 -22.89
CA GLN A 127 6.95 -1.44 -21.95
C GLN A 127 6.49 -0.83 -20.62
N LEU A 128 5.85 -1.64 -19.78
CA LEU A 128 5.54 -1.29 -18.39
C LEU A 128 5.71 -2.55 -17.53
N ASP A 129 6.61 -2.51 -16.57
CA ASP A 129 6.93 -3.66 -15.72
C ASP A 129 6.26 -3.53 -14.37
N HIS A 130 6.34 -2.37 -13.71
CA HIS A 130 5.81 -2.16 -12.39
C HIS A 130 4.83 -0.97 -12.37
N LEU A 131 3.66 -1.15 -11.77
CA LEU A 131 2.72 -0.08 -11.43
C LEU A 131 2.69 0.11 -9.92
N VAL A 132 2.99 1.33 -9.46
CA VAL A 132 2.94 1.73 -8.06
C VAL A 132 1.81 2.73 -7.86
N ASN A 133 0.68 2.22 -7.37
CA ASN A 133 -0.47 3.01 -6.96
C ASN A 133 -0.24 3.55 -5.54
N ASN A 134 0.47 4.68 -5.47
CA ASN A 134 0.83 5.35 -4.23
C ASN A 134 0.00 6.62 -3.94
N ALA A 135 -0.49 7.29 -4.99
CA ALA A 135 -1.23 8.53 -4.81
C ALA A 135 -2.41 8.37 -3.85
N GLY A 136 -2.59 9.36 -2.99
CA GLY A 136 -3.72 9.42 -2.09
C GLY A 136 -3.85 10.79 -1.45
N ILE A 137 -5.02 11.02 -0.87
CA ILE A 137 -5.34 12.15 -0.01
C ILE A 137 -6.08 11.63 1.23
N VAL A 138 -6.06 12.43 2.27
CA VAL A 138 -6.76 12.17 3.52
C VAL A 138 -7.45 13.45 3.92
N ARG A 139 -8.61 13.29 4.55
CA ARG A 139 -9.38 14.39 5.11
C ARG A 139 -9.82 13.98 6.50
N VAL A 140 -9.50 14.83 7.47
CA VAL A 140 -9.75 14.56 8.89
C VAL A 140 -10.87 15.46 9.38
N GLU A 141 -12.09 14.96 9.36
CA GLU A 141 -13.30 15.68 9.77
C GLU A 141 -14.31 14.75 10.43
N LEU A 142 -15.14 15.28 11.33
CA LEU A 142 -16.29 14.51 11.81
C LEU A 142 -17.22 14.25 10.61
N PHE A 143 -17.83 13.08 10.58
CA PHE A 143 -18.68 12.71 9.45
C PHE A 143 -19.93 13.60 9.35
N GLU A 144 -20.46 14.08 10.47
CA GLU A 144 -21.58 15.02 10.50
C GLU A 144 -21.24 16.40 9.93
N ASP A 145 -19.98 16.83 10.03
CA ASP A 145 -19.48 18.11 9.50
C ASP A 145 -19.01 17.99 8.04
N CYS A 146 -19.03 16.78 7.50
CA CYS A 146 -18.44 16.44 6.22
C CYS A 146 -19.33 16.94 5.07
N ARG A 147 -18.82 17.88 4.27
CA ARG A 147 -19.42 18.20 2.98
C ARG A 147 -19.17 17.05 2.00
N LEU A 148 -20.22 16.30 1.67
CA LEU A 148 -20.15 15.11 0.81
C LEU A 148 -19.47 15.38 -0.54
N SER A 149 -19.68 16.55 -1.15
CA SER A 149 -19.05 16.96 -2.41
C SER A 149 -17.52 17.01 -2.31
N ASP A 150 -17.00 17.49 -1.19
CA ASP A 150 -15.57 17.66 -0.99
C ASP A 150 -14.91 16.30 -0.66
N SER A 151 -15.65 15.40 -0.05
CA SER A 151 -15.12 14.13 0.46
C SER A 151 -15.31 12.95 -0.47
N ALA A 152 -16.16 13.09 -1.50
CA ALA A 152 -16.16 12.21 -2.68
C ALA A 152 -14.75 12.11 -3.31
N SER A 153 -14.02 13.23 -3.32
CA SER A 153 -12.65 13.29 -3.85
C SER A 153 -11.68 12.30 -3.18
N VAL A 154 -11.93 11.92 -1.91
CA VAL A 154 -11.11 10.94 -1.20
C VAL A 154 -11.23 9.56 -1.86
N LEU A 155 -12.45 9.13 -2.22
CA LEU A 155 -12.64 7.88 -2.94
C LEU A 155 -12.16 8.00 -4.39
N ASP A 156 -12.42 9.14 -5.04
CA ASP A 156 -12.02 9.38 -6.43
C ASP A 156 -10.50 9.24 -6.61
N VAL A 157 -9.72 9.81 -5.68
CA VAL A 157 -8.25 9.73 -5.74
C VAL A 157 -7.76 8.39 -5.18
N ASN A 158 -8.15 8.01 -3.96
CA ASN A 158 -7.53 6.88 -3.26
C ASN A 158 -7.91 5.53 -3.87
N PHE A 159 -9.16 5.40 -4.32
CA PHE A 159 -9.70 4.14 -4.81
C PHE A 159 -9.81 4.15 -6.33
N TRP A 160 -10.62 5.05 -6.88
CA TRP A 160 -10.89 5.07 -8.31
C TRP A 160 -9.64 5.37 -9.13
N GLY A 161 -8.81 6.32 -8.71
CA GLY A 161 -7.57 6.63 -9.42
C GLY A 161 -6.60 5.45 -9.50
N ALA A 162 -6.50 4.64 -8.43
CA ALA A 162 -5.72 3.40 -8.45
C ALA A 162 -6.32 2.36 -9.42
N ILE A 163 -7.65 2.19 -9.39
CA ILE A 163 -8.36 1.26 -10.28
C ILE A 163 -8.23 1.67 -11.75
N TYR A 164 -8.39 2.95 -12.08
CA TYR A 164 -8.25 3.44 -13.45
C TYR A 164 -6.84 3.18 -13.97
N CYS A 165 -5.80 3.54 -13.19
CA CYS A 165 -4.42 3.24 -13.56
C CYS A 165 -4.20 1.74 -13.77
N THR A 166 -4.70 0.89 -12.87
CA THR A 166 -4.61 -0.57 -13.02
C THR A 166 -5.35 -1.07 -14.24
N ARG A 167 -6.57 -0.59 -14.50
CA ARG A 167 -7.41 -1.01 -15.63
C ARG A 167 -6.72 -0.81 -16.98
N PHE A 168 -6.01 0.30 -17.14
CA PHE A 168 -5.27 0.61 -18.37
C PHE A 168 -3.88 -0.03 -18.41
N ALA A 169 -3.23 -0.25 -17.26
CA ALA A 169 -1.91 -0.88 -17.20
C ALA A 169 -1.92 -2.41 -17.31
N ILE A 170 -3.03 -3.07 -16.95
CA ILE A 170 -3.06 -4.54 -16.72
C ILE A 170 -2.62 -5.37 -17.94
N SER A 171 -2.97 -4.95 -19.16
CA SER A 171 -2.55 -5.65 -20.38
C SER A 171 -1.04 -5.58 -20.60
N HIS A 172 -0.43 -4.43 -20.30
CA HIS A 172 1.00 -4.20 -20.44
C HIS A 172 1.78 -4.94 -19.36
N LEU A 173 1.28 -4.92 -18.12
CA LEU A 173 1.84 -5.67 -17.00
C LEU A 173 1.77 -7.18 -17.26
N ARG A 174 0.68 -7.69 -17.85
CA ARG A 174 0.59 -9.12 -18.20
C ARG A 174 1.66 -9.52 -19.23
N LYS A 175 1.93 -8.67 -20.23
CA LYS A 175 2.95 -8.92 -21.25
C LYS A 175 4.36 -8.97 -20.67
N SER A 176 4.66 -8.13 -19.69
CA SER A 176 5.97 -8.07 -19.02
C SER A 176 6.12 -9.04 -17.84
N LYS A 177 5.06 -9.80 -17.49
CA LYS A 177 4.97 -10.54 -16.22
C LYS A 177 5.25 -9.62 -15.02
N GLY A 178 4.68 -8.43 -15.10
CA GLY A 178 4.93 -7.29 -14.24
C GLY A 178 4.30 -7.39 -12.86
N LYS A 179 4.38 -6.29 -12.12
CA LYS A 179 3.92 -6.20 -10.73
C LYS A 179 3.08 -4.95 -10.47
N ILE A 180 2.15 -5.08 -9.54
CA ILE A 180 1.37 -3.97 -8.99
C ILE A 180 1.69 -3.87 -7.50
N ALA A 181 2.12 -2.69 -7.07
CA ALA A 181 2.19 -2.32 -5.66
C ALA A 181 1.12 -1.27 -5.37
N VAL A 182 0.29 -1.49 -4.36
CA VAL A 182 -0.74 -0.54 -3.94
C VAL A 182 -0.52 -0.14 -2.49
N ASN A 183 -0.48 1.17 -2.25
CA ASN A 183 -0.32 1.73 -0.90
C ASN A 183 -1.69 1.95 -0.26
N SER A 184 -2.04 1.02 0.62
CA SER A 184 -3.15 1.14 1.56
C SER A 184 -2.64 1.59 2.94
N SER A 185 -3.44 1.43 3.99
CA SER A 185 -3.14 1.94 5.34
C SER A 185 -3.62 0.97 6.41
N LEU A 186 -2.98 1.01 7.59
CA LEU A 186 -3.51 0.38 8.80
C LEU A 186 -4.93 0.84 9.14
N ALA A 187 -5.31 2.05 8.72
CA ALA A 187 -6.67 2.58 8.85
C ALA A 187 -7.73 1.77 8.07
N ALA A 188 -7.33 0.89 7.16
CA ALA A 188 -8.21 -0.06 6.48
C ALA A 188 -8.73 -1.17 7.42
N TRP A 189 -7.93 -1.55 8.41
CA TRP A 189 -8.25 -2.61 9.38
C TRP A 189 -8.66 -2.04 10.74
N SER A 190 -8.03 -0.94 11.14
CA SER A 190 -8.27 -0.25 12.40
C SER A 190 -8.63 1.21 12.10
N PRO A 191 -9.88 1.48 11.70
CA PRO A 191 -10.32 2.83 11.38
C PRO A 191 -10.24 3.72 12.62
N VAL A 192 -9.81 4.97 12.42
CA VAL A 192 -9.74 5.96 13.49
C VAL A 192 -10.85 7.00 13.33
N PRO A 193 -11.37 7.56 14.45
CA PRO A 193 -12.39 8.61 14.37
C PRO A 193 -11.98 9.73 13.43
N ARG A 194 -12.98 10.32 12.77
CA ARG A 194 -12.82 11.46 11.85
C ARG A 194 -12.09 11.13 10.53
N THR A 195 -11.93 9.85 10.20
CA THR A 195 -11.29 9.40 8.94
C THR A 195 -12.14 8.36 8.20
N ALA A 196 -13.45 8.31 8.47
CA ALA A 196 -14.34 7.25 7.98
C ALA A 196 -14.22 7.00 6.47
N LEU A 197 -14.27 8.06 5.65
CA LEU A 197 -14.16 7.95 4.18
C LEU A 197 -12.75 7.56 3.72
N TYR A 198 -11.71 8.06 4.40
CA TYR A 198 -10.34 7.65 4.15
C TYR A 198 -10.14 6.15 4.45
N SER A 199 -10.54 5.70 5.65
CA SER A 199 -10.52 4.30 6.06
C SER A 199 -11.30 3.41 5.09
N ALA A 200 -12.50 3.82 4.70
CA ALA A 200 -13.31 3.10 3.71
C ALA A 200 -12.58 2.96 2.38
N SER A 201 -11.98 4.05 1.86
CA SER A 201 -11.22 4.00 0.60
C SER A 201 -10.02 3.05 0.68
N LYS A 202 -9.31 3.01 1.81
CA LYS A 202 -8.14 2.15 2.02
C LYS A 202 -8.55 0.69 2.21
N ALA A 203 -9.67 0.41 2.86
CA ALA A 203 -10.26 -0.93 2.96
C ALA A 203 -10.76 -1.45 1.61
N ALA A 204 -11.40 -0.59 0.81
CA ALA A 204 -11.86 -0.92 -0.53
C ALA A 204 -10.70 -1.36 -1.44
N LEU A 205 -9.55 -0.67 -1.38
CA LEU A 205 -8.33 -1.10 -2.09
C LEU A 205 -7.90 -2.51 -1.69
N VAL A 206 -7.91 -2.83 -0.39
CA VAL A 206 -7.52 -4.17 0.07
C VAL A 206 -8.41 -5.22 -0.59
N SER A 207 -9.72 -5.09 -0.44
CA SER A 207 -10.67 -6.06 -0.98
C SER A 207 -10.59 -6.18 -2.51
N PHE A 208 -10.47 -5.06 -3.22
CA PHE A 208 -10.37 -5.04 -4.68
C PHE A 208 -9.11 -5.75 -5.18
N TYR A 209 -7.93 -5.44 -4.63
CA TYR A 209 -6.68 -6.03 -5.08
C TYR A 209 -6.49 -7.48 -4.65
N GLU A 210 -7.16 -7.93 -3.58
CA GLU A 210 -7.27 -9.35 -3.24
C GLU A 210 -8.09 -10.11 -4.29
N ALA A 211 -9.26 -9.59 -4.68
CA ALA A 211 -10.07 -10.17 -5.75
C ALA A 211 -9.30 -10.20 -7.08
N LEU A 212 -8.68 -9.07 -7.46
CA LEU A 212 -7.90 -8.96 -8.69
C LEU A 212 -6.70 -9.91 -8.71
N ARG A 213 -6.10 -10.23 -7.55
CA ARG A 213 -5.00 -11.21 -7.48
C ARG A 213 -5.46 -12.59 -7.91
N ASN A 214 -6.66 -13.00 -7.53
CA ASN A 214 -7.24 -14.28 -7.94
C ASN A 214 -7.51 -14.32 -9.45
N GLU A 215 -7.92 -13.19 -10.04
CA GLU A 215 -8.10 -13.07 -11.49
C GLU A 215 -6.77 -13.07 -12.26
N CYS A 216 -5.73 -12.41 -11.73
CA CYS A 216 -4.43 -12.31 -12.39
C CYS A 216 -3.59 -13.59 -12.30
N GLY A 217 -3.85 -14.45 -11.32
CA GLY A 217 -3.08 -15.69 -11.09
C GLY A 217 -1.59 -15.41 -10.93
N SER A 218 -0.74 -16.18 -11.63
CA SER A 218 0.72 -16.03 -11.59
C SER A 218 1.27 -15.00 -12.58
N ASP A 219 0.44 -14.42 -13.45
CA ASP A 219 0.90 -13.56 -14.54
C ASP A 219 1.31 -12.17 -14.06
N ILE A 220 0.66 -11.66 -13.01
CA ILE A 220 0.93 -10.33 -12.46
C ILE A 220 1.07 -10.46 -10.94
N GLY A 221 2.21 -10.04 -10.40
CA GLY A 221 2.42 -10.02 -8.95
C GLY A 221 1.73 -8.81 -8.31
N ILE A 222 0.80 -9.03 -7.38
CA ILE A 222 0.11 -7.94 -6.66
C ILE A 222 0.55 -7.90 -5.20
N THR A 223 1.03 -6.74 -4.74
CA THR A 223 1.42 -6.48 -3.35
C THR A 223 0.61 -5.33 -2.77
N ILE A 224 -0.06 -5.59 -1.64
CA ILE A 224 -0.83 -4.58 -0.89
C ILE A 224 0.01 -4.15 0.32
N VAL A 225 0.39 -2.88 0.36
CA VAL A 225 1.22 -2.31 1.40
C VAL A 225 0.31 -1.57 2.38
N LEU A 226 0.15 -2.04 3.62
CA LEU A 226 -0.61 -1.33 4.66
C LEU A 226 0.36 -0.46 5.46
N LEU A 227 0.27 0.85 5.30
CA LEU A 227 1.15 1.80 5.98
C LEU A 227 0.46 2.37 7.23
N GLY A 228 1.22 2.49 8.31
CA GLY A 228 0.82 3.26 9.49
C GLY A 228 1.11 4.74 9.31
N LEU A 229 1.19 5.48 10.40
CA LEU A 229 1.48 6.90 10.38
C LEU A 229 2.96 7.11 9.98
N ILE A 230 3.15 7.68 8.79
CA ILE A 230 4.46 8.03 8.26
C ILE A 230 4.49 9.54 8.09
N GLU A 231 5.52 10.17 8.63
CA GLU A 231 5.72 11.60 8.45
C GLU A 231 5.82 11.94 6.96
N SER A 232 4.89 12.78 6.52
CA SER A 232 4.78 13.25 5.15
C SER A 232 4.02 14.58 5.14
N GLU A 233 4.07 15.30 4.01
CA GLU A 233 3.25 16.50 3.82
C GLU A 233 1.76 16.23 4.10
N MET A 234 1.30 15.02 3.77
CA MET A 234 -0.06 14.54 4.04
C MET A 234 -0.37 14.52 5.54
N THR A 235 0.48 13.91 6.36
CA THR A 235 0.27 13.83 7.81
C THR A 235 0.52 15.15 8.51
N ALA A 236 1.36 16.03 7.97
CA ALA A 236 1.58 17.38 8.49
C ALA A 236 0.34 18.27 8.27
N ALA A 237 -0.27 18.21 7.09
CA ALA A 237 -1.55 18.88 6.81
C ALA A 237 -2.67 18.36 7.72
N ASP A 238 -2.70 17.05 7.97
CA ASP A 238 -3.61 16.42 8.94
C ASP A 238 -3.37 16.90 10.37
N ALA A 239 -2.12 16.96 10.82
CA ALA A 239 -1.78 17.41 12.18
C ALA A 239 -2.24 18.86 12.41
N ALA A 240 -2.01 19.74 11.43
CA ALA A 240 -2.49 21.11 11.46
C ALA A 240 -4.04 21.20 11.46
N SER A 241 -4.73 20.28 10.77
CA SER A 241 -6.18 20.19 10.83
C SER A 241 -6.64 19.74 12.23
N ARG A 242 -6.03 18.68 12.79
CA ARG A 242 -6.32 18.11 14.12
C ARG A 242 -6.10 19.10 15.26
N ALA A 243 -5.09 19.96 15.16
CA ALA A 243 -4.81 20.98 16.18
C ALA A 243 -5.92 22.03 16.30
N ARG A 244 -6.77 22.20 15.27
CA ARG A 244 -7.90 23.13 15.26
C ARG A 244 -9.22 22.52 15.76
N LEU A 245 -9.20 21.27 16.21
CA LEU A 245 -10.40 20.51 16.49
C LEU A 245 -10.44 20.13 17.96
N GLU A 246 -11.57 20.43 18.61
CA GLU A 246 -11.89 19.94 19.95
C GLU A 246 -11.75 18.41 20.02
N PRO A 247 -11.23 17.86 21.12
CA PRO A 247 -11.14 16.42 21.29
C PRO A 247 -12.53 15.80 21.23
N ALA A 248 -12.72 14.81 20.35
CA ALA A 248 -14.02 14.15 20.17
C ALA A 248 -14.53 13.60 21.53
N PRO A 249 -15.78 13.88 21.91
CA PRO A 249 -16.35 13.43 23.19
C PRO A 249 -16.59 11.91 23.25
N TYR A 250 -16.44 11.21 22.13
CA TYR A 250 -16.72 9.79 22.02
C TYR A 250 -15.54 8.93 22.52
N GLN A 251 -15.85 7.91 23.34
CA GLN A 251 -14.86 6.99 23.86
C GLN A 251 -14.10 6.29 22.72
N VAL A 252 -12.80 6.57 22.65
CA VAL A 252 -11.89 5.89 21.73
C VAL A 252 -11.83 4.41 22.12
N SER A 253 -12.27 3.54 21.21
CA SER A 253 -12.26 2.09 21.42
C SER A 253 -10.85 1.61 21.83
N PRO A 254 -10.72 0.52 22.60
CA PRO A 254 -9.40 -0.01 22.99
C PRO A 254 -8.45 -0.20 21.79
N ALA A 255 -8.97 -0.63 20.63
CA ALA A 255 -8.22 -0.76 19.39
C ALA A 255 -7.64 0.56 18.88
N ALA A 256 -8.41 1.65 18.92
CA ALA A 256 -7.92 2.98 18.53
C ALA A 256 -6.96 3.58 19.59
N ARG A 257 -7.06 3.14 20.86
CA ARG A 257 -6.12 3.51 21.95
C ARG A 257 -4.76 2.85 21.81
N VAL A 258 -4.72 1.57 21.39
CA VAL A 258 -3.48 0.85 21.03
C VAL A 258 -2.80 1.55 19.86
N ASN A 259 -3.56 1.95 18.83
CA ASN A 259 -3.03 2.69 17.69
C ASN A 259 -2.41 4.04 18.12
N LYS A 260 -3.06 4.79 19.01
CA LYS A 260 -2.52 6.05 19.57
C LYS A 260 -1.21 5.87 20.36
N LYS A 261 -1.03 4.74 21.07
CA LYS A 261 0.23 4.40 21.76
C LYS A 261 1.31 3.94 20.79
N MET A 262 0.97 3.13 19.80
CA MET A 262 1.88 2.66 18.75
C MET A 262 2.39 3.80 17.86
N CYS A 263 1.56 4.83 17.64
CA CYS A 263 1.93 6.06 16.92
C CYS A 263 2.80 7.05 17.73
N ARG A 264 2.93 6.90 19.05
CA ARG A 264 3.72 7.81 19.90
C ARG A 264 5.16 7.33 20.15
N SER A 265 5.47 6.07 19.87
CA SER A 265 6.84 5.55 20.00
C SER A 265 7.57 5.64 18.66
N ASN A 266 8.70 6.36 18.66
CA ASN A 266 9.70 6.56 17.60
C ASN A 266 9.37 7.67 16.58
N SER A 267 9.70 8.89 16.98
CA SER A 267 9.66 10.13 16.18
C SER A 267 10.97 10.47 15.46
N GLU A 268 11.96 9.56 15.35
CA GLU A 268 13.29 9.94 14.83
C GLU A 268 13.98 8.95 13.87
N GLU A 269 13.32 7.90 13.37
CA GLU A 269 13.96 7.03 12.37
C GLU A 269 13.38 7.27 10.98
N HIS A 270 14.19 7.86 10.10
CA HIS A 270 14.02 7.77 8.65
C HIS A 270 13.83 6.31 8.26
N LEU A 271 12.58 5.90 8.05
CA LEU A 271 12.25 4.56 7.55
C LEU A 271 13.04 4.34 6.25
N PRO A 272 13.91 3.33 6.17
CA PRO A 272 14.69 3.09 4.98
C PRO A 272 13.75 2.58 3.88
N TRP A 273 13.31 3.46 2.99
CA TRP A 273 12.48 3.13 1.82
C TRP A 273 13.01 1.92 1.05
N ARG A 274 14.33 1.71 1.08
CA ARG A 274 15.01 0.49 0.63
C ARG A 274 14.31 -0.79 1.08
N GLN A 275 13.98 -0.91 2.36
CA GLN A 275 13.29 -2.08 2.92
C GLN A 275 11.82 -2.18 2.46
N VAL A 276 11.13 -1.05 2.28
CA VAL A 276 9.75 -1.02 1.77
C VAL A 276 9.72 -1.43 0.30
N LEU A 277 10.64 -0.93 -0.54
CA LEU A 277 10.76 -1.37 -1.94
C LEU A 277 11.16 -2.81 -2.05
N ASP A 278 12.26 -3.22 -1.41
CA ASP A 278 12.73 -4.60 -1.45
C ASP A 278 11.55 -5.51 -1.15
N ARG A 279 10.71 -5.19 -0.16
CA ARG A 279 9.61 -6.05 0.27
C ARG A 279 8.34 -5.93 -0.57
N ALA A 280 8.02 -4.76 -1.11
CA ALA A 280 6.94 -4.56 -2.08
C ALA A 280 7.22 -5.30 -3.40
N ILE A 281 8.49 -5.36 -3.78
CA ILE A 281 9.04 -6.08 -4.93
C ILE A 281 9.11 -7.61 -4.64
N LEU A 282 9.41 -8.01 -3.40
CA LEU A 282 9.61 -9.40 -2.96
C LEU A 282 8.32 -10.14 -2.50
N GLY A 283 7.18 -9.45 -2.39
CA GLY A 283 5.86 -10.05 -2.15
C GLY A 283 5.67 -10.75 -0.79
N GLY A 284 6.24 -10.24 0.30
CA GLY A 284 6.14 -10.83 1.66
C GLY A 284 5.11 -10.16 2.58
N CYS A 285 4.61 -10.90 3.57
CA CYS A 285 3.67 -10.43 4.60
C CYS A 285 4.43 -10.17 5.92
N PHE A 286 4.46 -8.92 6.43
CA PHE A 286 5.22 -8.55 7.63
C PHE A 286 4.66 -7.30 8.35
N VAL A 287 4.83 -7.22 9.67
CA VAL A 287 4.53 -6.06 10.55
C VAL A 287 5.85 -5.52 11.11
N TYR A 288 6.35 -4.36 10.63
CA TYR A 288 7.53 -3.67 11.18
C TYR A 288 7.17 -2.25 11.62
N GLY A 289 7.18 -2.00 12.92
CA GLY A 289 6.79 -0.70 13.49
C GLY A 289 5.41 -0.27 13.00
N GLN A 290 5.34 0.84 12.27
CA GLN A 290 4.10 1.36 11.71
C GLN A 290 3.72 0.71 10.36
N VAL A 291 4.58 -0.03 9.68
CA VAL A 291 4.30 -0.59 8.34
C VAL A 291 3.90 -2.07 8.44
N VAL A 292 2.73 -2.41 7.91
CA VAL A 292 2.25 -3.78 7.71
C VAL A 292 2.16 -4.08 6.22
N VAL A 293 3.14 -4.76 5.66
CA VAL A 293 2.99 -5.30 4.29
C VAL A 293 2.15 -6.56 4.42
N SER A 294 0.96 -6.61 3.80
CA SER A 294 0.14 -7.82 3.87
C SER A 294 0.12 -8.52 2.51
N ARG A 295 0.67 -9.74 2.47
CA ARG A 295 0.21 -10.76 1.55
C ARG A 295 -0.91 -11.47 2.31
N ILE A 296 -2.15 -11.02 2.16
CA ILE A 296 -3.29 -11.81 2.63
C ILE A 296 -3.28 -13.06 1.75
N ILE A 297 -3.29 -14.20 2.43
CA ILE A 297 -3.01 -15.53 1.89
C ILE A 297 -4.10 -15.93 0.91
#